data_AF-A0A2N0NRX4-F1
#
_entry.id   AF-A0A2N0NRX4-F1
#
_cell.length_a   1.000
_cell.length_b   1.000
_cell.length_c   1.000
_cell.angle_alpha   90.00
_cell.angle_beta   90.00
_cell.angle_gamma   90.00
#
_symmetry.space_group_name_H-M   'P 1'
#
loop_
_entity.id
_entity.type
_entity.pdbx_description
1 polymer ?
#
loop_
_entity_poly.entity_id
_entity_poly.type
_entity_poly.pdbx_seq_one_letter_code
_entity_poly.pdbx_strand_id
1 'polypeptide(L)'
;MAEIKMTFSNLEKRHLSNCKDYKDEKVMCDKLISQFENIESFEKLNRTSRNLHRLVEGHMEISHDTILLMELSIDQLDKTQKRLGNELSKKKTKLKKTQDELKDTKAMTKLLSVDRDWIGIFNWKLKKKLGENVFSEIKEAMDDARIYQTDITQCSCVKKLEEILEKVGMSFKDFKLLFETKQLSNEKFHKSPGQTIKDAKEQLLNDSFPEEQKNLITSLTKLFNALEIWDPRH
;
A
#
# COMPACT_ATOMS: atom_id res chain seq x y z
N MET A 1 5.31 60.06 38.78
CA MET A 1 6.50 60.87 39.15
C MET A 1 6.12 62.14 39.91
N ALA A 2 5.02 62.82 39.53
CA ALA A 2 4.50 63.99 40.25
C ALA A 2 3.95 63.66 41.66
N GLU A 3 3.22 62.55 41.83
CA GLU A 3 2.70 62.14 43.15
C GLU A 3 3.80 61.79 44.15
N ILE A 4 4.86 61.07 43.71
CA ILE A 4 6.02 60.72 44.55
C ILE A 4 6.72 61.99 45.07
N LYS A 5 6.92 63.00 44.19
CA LYS A 5 7.48 64.31 44.58
C LYS A 5 6.60 65.04 45.60
N MET A 6 5.28 64.93 45.48
CA MET A 6 4.32 65.57 46.39
C MET A 6 4.32 64.89 47.77
N THR A 7 4.39 63.55 47.83
CA THR A 7 4.61 62.82 49.08
C THR A 7 5.94 63.15 49.74
N PHE A 8 7.01 63.34 48.96
CA PHE A 8 8.31 63.75 49.49
C PHE A 8 8.28 65.14 50.13
N SER A 9 7.71 66.14 49.44
CA SER A 9 7.61 67.51 49.97
C SER A 9 6.73 67.58 51.22
N ASN A 10 5.70 66.73 51.30
CA ASN A 10 4.86 66.62 52.49
C ASN A 10 5.54 65.85 53.64
N LEU A 11 6.37 64.85 53.33
CA LEU A 11 7.20 64.14 54.34
C LEU A 11 8.25 65.08 54.93
N GLU A 12 8.91 65.87 54.07
CA GLU A 12 9.95 66.85 54.42
C GLU A 12 9.39 67.95 55.32
N LYS A 13 8.19 68.48 55.01
CA LYS A 13 7.48 69.45 55.86
C LYS A 13 7.04 68.86 57.21
N ARG A 14 6.52 67.62 57.24
CA ARG A 14 6.17 66.94 58.51
C ARG A 14 7.40 66.66 59.37
N HIS A 15 8.53 66.34 58.75
CA HIS A 15 9.77 66.08 59.48
C HIS A 15 10.40 67.34 60.06
N LEU A 16 10.47 68.41 59.28
CA LEU A 16 10.91 69.73 59.76
C LEU A 16 10.05 70.23 60.93
N SER A 17 8.75 69.89 60.96
CA SER A 17 7.86 70.19 62.09
C SER A 17 8.16 69.33 63.33
N ASN A 18 8.44 68.02 63.16
CA ASN A 18 8.77 67.11 64.27
C ASN A 18 10.22 67.27 64.78
N CYS A 19 11.11 67.90 64.02
CA CYS A 19 12.51 68.12 64.41
C CYS A 19 12.70 69.26 65.43
N LYS A 20 11.68 70.10 65.70
CA LYS A 20 11.77 71.16 66.71
C LYS A 20 11.86 70.66 68.16
N ASP A 21 11.53 69.39 68.43
CA ASP A 21 11.54 68.78 69.77
C ASP A 21 12.77 67.88 70.06
N TYR A 22 13.69 67.72 69.11
CA TYR A 22 14.89 66.89 69.32
C TYR A 22 16.03 67.73 69.90
N LYS A 23 16.31 67.54 71.20
CA LYS A 23 17.40 68.22 71.94
C LYS A 23 18.81 67.74 71.57
N ASP A 24 18.95 66.76 70.66
CA ASP A 24 20.22 66.11 70.37
C ASP A 24 20.40 65.95 68.84
N GLU A 25 21.32 66.73 68.28
CA GLU A 25 21.59 66.85 66.83
C GLU A 25 21.94 65.49 66.19
N LYS A 26 22.61 64.62 66.96
CA LYS A 26 22.97 63.27 66.52
C LYS A 26 21.75 62.40 66.22
N VAL A 27 20.71 62.46 67.07
CA VAL A 27 19.47 61.69 66.89
C VAL A 27 18.71 62.15 65.64
N MET A 28 18.78 63.44 65.30
CA MET A 28 18.19 63.99 64.08
C MET A 28 18.92 63.50 62.83
N CYS A 29 20.26 63.54 62.83
CA CYS A 29 21.08 63.03 61.73
C CYS A 29 20.89 61.52 61.50
N ASP A 30 20.90 60.71 62.56
CA ASP A 30 20.70 59.26 62.46
C ASP A 30 19.31 58.92 61.88
N LYS A 31 18.28 59.69 62.25
CA LYS A 31 16.91 59.51 61.72
C LYS A 31 16.80 59.92 60.26
N LEU A 32 17.46 61.00 59.84
CA LEU A 32 17.51 61.42 58.43
C LEU A 32 18.26 60.39 57.57
N ILE A 33 19.40 59.88 58.03
CA ILE A 33 20.17 58.82 57.35
C ILE A 33 19.28 57.58 57.16
N SER A 34 18.62 57.11 58.23
CA SER A 34 17.70 55.97 58.15
C SER A 34 16.56 56.19 57.14
N GLN A 35 16.06 57.42 56.99
CA GLN A 35 15.05 57.71 55.97
C GLN A 35 15.59 57.70 54.55
N PHE A 36 16.79 58.25 54.31
CA PHE A 36 17.45 58.19 53.01
C PHE A 36 17.74 56.74 52.61
N GLU A 37 18.19 55.89 53.53
CA GLU A 37 18.39 54.45 53.30
C GLU A 37 17.08 53.73 52.95
N ASN A 38 15.96 54.11 53.59
CA ASN A 38 14.62 53.58 53.27
C ASN A 38 14.15 53.99 51.87
N ILE A 39 14.43 55.21 51.44
CA ILE A 39 14.13 55.72 50.10
C ILE A 39 14.94 54.97 49.04
N GLU A 40 16.24 54.79 49.27
CA GLU A 40 17.11 54.07 48.33
C GLU A 40 16.67 52.60 48.19
N SER A 41 16.30 51.99 49.32
CA SER A 41 15.67 50.66 49.37
C SER A 41 14.36 50.59 48.56
N PHE A 42 13.51 51.62 48.65
CA PHE A 42 12.26 51.69 47.89
C PHE A 42 12.49 51.87 46.39
N GLU A 43 13.46 52.69 45.97
CA GLU A 43 13.80 52.83 44.55
C GLU A 43 14.33 51.53 43.95
N LYS A 44 15.20 50.82 44.68
CA LYS A 44 15.69 49.48 44.30
C LYS A 44 14.52 48.51 44.14
N LEU A 45 13.60 48.48 45.11
CA LEU A 45 12.39 47.66 45.06
C LEU A 45 11.53 47.98 43.83
N ASN A 46 11.32 49.25 43.52
CA ASN A 46 10.53 49.68 42.36
C ASN A 46 11.20 49.33 41.02
N ARG A 47 12.54 49.40 40.94
CA ARG A 47 13.28 48.93 39.75
C ARG A 47 13.12 47.42 39.58
N THR A 48 13.26 46.65 40.65
CA THR A 48 13.05 45.20 40.65
C THR A 48 11.63 44.85 40.24
N SER A 49 10.62 45.54 40.76
CA SER A 49 9.21 45.32 40.40
C SER A 49 8.96 45.53 38.90
N ARG A 50 9.55 46.56 38.29
CA ARG A 50 9.42 46.80 36.84
C ARG A 50 10.12 45.73 36.00
N ASN A 51 11.28 45.27 36.44
CA ASN A 51 11.98 44.17 35.76
C ASN A 51 11.20 42.86 35.84
N LEU A 52 10.61 42.56 37.00
CA LEU A 52 9.73 41.41 37.19
C LEU A 52 8.51 41.49 36.28
N HIS A 53 7.88 42.67 36.15
CA HIS A 53 6.73 42.85 35.25
C HIS A 53 7.08 42.51 33.79
N ARG A 54 8.19 43.05 33.28
CA ARG A 54 8.68 42.73 31.92
C ARG A 54 8.99 41.25 31.73
N LEU A 55 9.56 40.60 32.76
CA LEU A 55 9.84 39.17 32.72
C LEU A 55 8.55 38.36 32.65
N VAL A 56 7.51 38.76 33.40
CA VAL A 56 6.19 38.12 33.36
C VAL A 56 5.53 38.30 32.00
N GLU A 57 5.59 39.51 31.41
CA GLU A 57 5.09 39.77 30.05
C GLU A 57 5.77 38.86 29.01
N GLY A 58 7.11 38.81 29.01
CA GLY A 58 7.85 37.91 28.11
C GLY A 58 7.51 36.43 28.33
N HIS A 59 7.30 36.00 29.58
CA HIS A 59 6.86 34.64 29.87
C HIS A 59 5.45 34.35 29.32
N MET A 60 4.54 35.32 29.37
CA MET A 60 3.19 35.16 28.81
C MET A 60 3.22 35.03 27.28
N GLU A 61 4.04 35.83 26.58
CA GLU A 61 4.23 35.72 25.13
C GLU A 61 4.78 34.35 24.74
N ILE A 62 5.87 33.91 25.39
CA ILE A 62 6.46 32.58 25.14
C ILE A 62 5.43 31.47 25.42
N SER A 63 4.64 31.60 26.50
CA SER A 63 3.60 30.61 26.84
C SER A 63 2.52 30.56 25.76
N HIS A 64 2.10 31.70 25.23
CA HIS A 64 1.11 31.78 24.16
C HIS A 64 1.61 31.12 22.87
N ASP A 65 2.82 31.47 22.43
CA ASP A 65 3.44 30.87 21.24
C ASP A 65 3.61 29.37 21.39
N THR A 66 3.98 28.91 22.59
CA THR A 66 4.10 27.49 22.90
C THR A 66 2.76 26.77 22.75
N ILE A 67 1.66 27.36 23.25
CA ILE A 67 0.31 26.80 23.10
C ILE A 67 -0.09 26.72 21.62
N LEU A 68 0.14 27.79 20.85
CA LEU A 68 -0.16 27.80 19.41
C LEU A 68 0.61 26.71 18.64
N LEU A 69 1.90 26.54 18.95
CA LEU A 69 2.71 25.49 18.34
C LEU A 69 2.23 24.08 18.71
N MET A 70 1.76 23.88 19.94
CA MET A 70 1.16 22.62 20.37
C MET A 70 -0.15 22.33 19.63
N GLU A 71 -1.03 23.31 19.48
CA GLU A 71 -2.29 23.17 18.72
C GLU A 71 -2.02 22.79 17.26
N LEU A 72 -1.08 23.48 16.60
CA LEU A 72 -0.67 23.17 15.23
C LEU A 72 -0.10 21.74 15.11
N SER A 73 0.67 21.31 16.11
CA SER A 73 1.26 19.96 16.13
C SER A 73 0.19 18.89 16.30
N ILE A 74 -0.80 19.12 17.18
CA ILE A 74 -1.94 18.22 17.39
C ILE A 74 -2.74 18.08 16.09
N ASP A 75 -3.02 19.20 15.41
CA ASP A 75 -3.72 19.22 14.13
C ASP A 75 -3.00 18.44 13.03
N GLN A 76 -1.67 18.58 12.95
CA GLN A 76 -0.85 17.83 11.99
C GLN A 76 -0.85 16.33 12.31
N LEU A 77 -0.80 15.95 13.59
CA LEU A 77 -0.87 14.56 14.02
C LEU A 77 -2.22 13.94 13.66
N ASP A 78 -3.33 14.62 13.92
CA ASP A 78 -4.68 14.13 13.59
C ASP A 78 -4.86 13.93 12.07
N LYS A 79 -4.41 14.91 11.27
CA LYS A 79 -4.43 14.80 9.79
C LYS A 79 -3.62 13.61 9.30
N THR A 80 -2.43 13.41 9.87
CA THR A 80 -1.55 12.29 9.51
C THR A 80 -2.15 10.95 9.91
N GLN A 81 -2.71 10.85 11.12
CA GLN A 81 -3.39 9.65 11.61
C GLN A 81 -4.58 9.26 10.72
N LYS A 82 -5.42 10.24 10.35
CA LYS A 82 -6.54 10.02 9.43
C LYS A 82 -6.08 9.52 8.06
N ARG A 83 -5.02 10.12 7.50
CA ARG A 83 -4.44 9.69 6.22
C ARG A 83 -3.93 8.27 6.29
N LEU A 84 -3.15 7.93 7.31
CA LEU A 84 -2.61 6.58 7.51
C LEU A 84 -3.72 5.54 7.70
N GLY A 85 -4.76 5.85 8.47
CA GLY A 85 -5.93 4.98 8.63
C GLY A 85 -6.63 4.67 7.30
N ASN A 86 -6.82 5.69 6.46
CA ASN A 86 -7.41 5.53 5.14
C ASN A 86 -6.53 4.70 4.19
N GLU A 87 -5.22 4.95 4.16
CA GLU A 87 -4.28 4.17 3.34
C GLU A 87 -4.21 2.70 3.78
N LEU A 88 -4.20 2.44 5.10
CA LEU A 88 -4.21 1.09 5.65
C LEU A 88 -5.49 0.33 5.27
N SER A 89 -6.65 0.99 5.38
CA SER A 89 -7.94 0.42 4.96
C SER A 89 -7.94 0.04 3.48
N LYS A 90 -7.47 0.95 2.60
CA LYS A 90 -7.34 0.68 1.15
C LYS A 90 -6.37 -0.46 0.84
N LYS A 91 -5.24 -0.55 1.55
CA LYS A 91 -4.29 -1.66 1.37
C LYS A 91 -4.90 -2.98 1.84
N LYS A 92 -5.62 -2.98 2.96
CA LYS A 92 -6.30 -4.17 3.49
C LYS A 92 -7.35 -4.73 2.53
N THR A 93 -8.16 -3.87 1.92
CA THR A 93 -9.17 -4.31 0.94
C THR A 93 -8.53 -4.87 -0.33
N LYS A 94 -7.48 -4.22 -0.86
CA LYS A 94 -6.70 -4.74 -2.00
C LYS A 94 -6.07 -6.09 -1.69
N LEU A 95 -5.43 -6.23 -0.53
CA LEU A 95 -4.79 -7.48 -0.11
C LEU A 95 -5.81 -8.63 -0.02
N LYS A 96 -6.99 -8.37 0.54
CA LYS A 96 -8.06 -9.37 0.60
C LYS A 96 -8.51 -9.82 -0.79
N LYS A 97 -8.74 -8.86 -1.70
CA LYS A 97 -9.12 -9.17 -3.09
C LYS A 97 -8.06 -10.04 -3.78
N THR A 98 -6.79 -9.66 -3.69
CA THR A 98 -5.68 -10.43 -4.27
C THR A 98 -5.55 -11.81 -3.62
N GLN A 99 -5.79 -11.93 -2.32
CA GLN A 99 -5.78 -13.23 -1.64
C GLN A 99 -6.89 -14.16 -2.14
N ASP A 100 -8.09 -13.62 -2.37
CA ASP A 100 -9.23 -14.39 -2.88
C ASP A 100 -8.96 -14.80 -4.35
N GLU A 101 -8.49 -13.89 -5.21
CA GLU A 101 -8.06 -14.19 -6.58
C GLU A 101 -6.94 -15.26 -6.61
N LEU A 102 -5.99 -15.22 -5.67
CA LEU A 102 -4.91 -16.20 -5.57
C LEU A 102 -5.43 -17.59 -5.15
N LYS A 103 -6.42 -17.65 -4.26
CA LYS A 103 -7.05 -18.92 -3.87
C LYS A 103 -7.78 -19.53 -5.06
N ASP A 104 -8.56 -18.74 -5.79
CA ASP A 104 -9.31 -19.20 -6.95
C ASP A 104 -8.38 -19.68 -8.07
N THR A 105 -7.32 -18.92 -8.36
CA THR A 105 -6.30 -19.33 -9.34
C THR A 105 -5.56 -20.59 -8.89
N LYS A 106 -5.18 -20.71 -7.62
CA LYS A 106 -4.53 -21.93 -7.10
C LYS A 106 -5.45 -23.16 -7.20
N ALA A 107 -6.73 -23.03 -6.85
CA ALA A 107 -7.71 -24.10 -6.97
C ALA A 107 -7.89 -24.52 -8.43
N MET A 108 -8.06 -23.54 -9.32
CA MET A 108 -8.18 -23.78 -10.77
C MET A 108 -6.91 -24.41 -11.35
N THR A 109 -5.72 -23.95 -10.95
CA THR A 109 -4.45 -24.51 -11.40
C THR A 109 -4.28 -25.95 -10.95
N LYS A 110 -4.68 -26.31 -9.73
CA LYS A 110 -4.61 -27.69 -9.25
C LYS A 110 -5.55 -28.61 -10.05
N LEU A 111 -6.78 -28.15 -10.30
CA LEU A 111 -7.78 -28.85 -11.12
C LEU A 111 -7.26 -29.04 -12.55
N LEU A 112 -6.83 -27.96 -13.20
CA LEU A 112 -6.30 -28.01 -14.56
C LEU A 112 -5.01 -28.81 -14.69
N SER A 113 -4.10 -28.78 -13.71
CA SER A 113 -2.83 -29.51 -13.81
C SER A 113 -2.99 -31.02 -13.64
N VAL A 114 -3.80 -31.48 -12.67
CA VAL A 114 -3.95 -32.92 -12.38
C VAL A 114 -4.98 -33.56 -13.31
N ASP A 115 -6.10 -32.89 -13.53
CA ASP A 115 -7.21 -33.49 -14.27
C ASP A 115 -7.00 -33.42 -15.79
N ARG A 116 -6.17 -32.49 -16.30
CA ARG A 116 -5.81 -32.43 -17.73
C ARG A 116 -5.19 -33.72 -18.23
N ASP A 117 -4.32 -34.33 -17.45
CA ASP A 117 -3.62 -35.56 -17.88
C ASP A 117 -4.62 -36.72 -17.98
N TRP A 118 -5.57 -36.81 -17.04
CA TRP A 118 -6.67 -37.77 -17.08
C TRP A 118 -7.64 -37.52 -18.24
N ILE A 119 -7.99 -36.25 -18.53
CA ILE A 119 -8.78 -35.89 -19.72
C ILE A 119 -8.01 -36.26 -20.99
N GLY A 120 -6.68 -36.12 -21.01
CA GLY A 120 -5.82 -36.57 -22.10
C GLY A 120 -5.92 -38.07 -22.35
N ILE A 121 -5.78 -38.87 -21.29
CA ILE A 121 -5.92 -40.33 -21.34
C ILE A 121 -7.33 -40.71 -21.81
N PHE A 122 -8.37 -40.05 -21.28
CA PHE A 122 -9.75 -40.29 -21.67
C PHE A 122 -9.97 -40.01 -23.16
N ASN A 123 -9.56 -38.84 -23.66
CA ASN A 123 -9.68 -38.47 -25.07
C ASN A 123 -8.93 -39.43 -26.00
N TRP A 124 -7.77 -39.92 -25.58
CA TRP A 124 -7.03 -40.93 -26.35
C TRP A 124 -7.79 -42.27 -26.43
N LYS A 125 -8.35 -42.75 -25.31
CA LYS A 125 -9.17 -43.97 -25.29
C LYS A 125 -10.44 -43.79 -26.11
N LEU A 126 -11.06 -42.62 -26.03
CA LEU A 126 -12.25 -42.27 -26.79
C LEU A 126 -11.97 -42.23 -28.30
N LYS A 127 -10.85 -41.61 -28.71
CA LYS A 127 -10.36 -41.64 -30.10
C LYS A 127 -10.17 -43.08 -30.62
N LYS A 128 -9.63 -43.98 -29.80
CA LYS A 128 -9.48 -45.41 -30.18
C LYS A 128 -10.81 -46.13 -30.35
N LYS A 129 -11.85 -45.77 -29.59
CA LYS A 129 -13.19 -46.36 -29.68
C LYS A 129 -14.00 -45.80 -30.87
N LEU A 130 -13.88 -44.51 -31.15
CA LEU A 130 -14.60 -43.84 -32.24
C LEU A 130 -13.93 -43.99 -33.61
N GLY A 131 -12.62 -44.20 -33.62
CA GLY A 131 -11.79 -44.06 -34.81
C GLY A 131 -11.27 -42.63 -34.96
N GLU A 132 -10.11 -42.51 -35.61
CA GLU A 132 -9.39 -41.24 -35.79
C GLU A 132 -10.23 -40.17 -36.49
N ASN A 133 -10.90 -40.54 -37.59
CA ASN A 133 -11.65 -39.62 -38.43
C ASN A 133 -12.87 -39.04 -37.68
N VAL A 134 -13.67 -39.90 -37.05
CA VAL A 134 -14.86 -39.47 -36.29
C VAL A 134 -14.46 -38.59 -35.11
N PHE A 135 -13.34 -38.89 -34.45
CA PHE A 135 -12.85 -38.04 -33.36
C PHE A 135 -12.37 -36.66 -33.84
N SER A 136 -11.78 -36.58 -35.05
CA SER A 136 -11.41 -35.29 -35.66
C SER A 136 -12.65 -34.47 -36.04
N GLU A 137 -13.68 -35.09 -36.62
CA GLU A 137 -14.96 -34.44 -36.93
C GLU A 137 -15.64 -33.88 -35.67
N ILE A 138 -15.56 -34.60 -34.54
CA ILE A 138 -16.06 -34.10 -33.25
C ILE A 138 -15.29 -32.86 -32.81
N LYS A 139 -13.96 -32.84 -32.94
CA LYS A 139 -13.17 -31.65 -32.57
C LYS A 139 -13.54 -30.45 -33.41
N GLU A 140 -13.65 -30.63 -34.71
CA GLU A 140 -14.02 -29.58 -35.66
C GLU A 140 -15.41 -29.04 -35.34
N ALA A 141 -16.41 -29.91 -35.15
CA ALA A 141 -17.74 -29.50 -34.72
C ALA A 141 -17.71 -28.73 -33.39
N MET A 142 -16.90 -29.17 -32.41
CA MET A 142 -16.75 -28.49 -31.13
C MET A 142 -16.11 -27.10 -31.25
N ASP A 143 -15.12 -26.96 -32.14
CA ASP A 143 -14.50 -25.67 -32.44
C ASP A 143 -15.48 -24.73 -33.17
N ASP A 144 -16.25 -25.24 -34.14
CA ASP A 144 -17.31 -24.51 -34.83
C ASP A 144 -18.42 -24.06 -33.87
N ALA A 145 -18.87 -24.94 -32.97
CA ALA A 145 -19.85 -24.60 -31.95
C ALA A 145 -19.35 -23.48 -31.01
N ARG A 146 -18.04 -23.40 -30.77
CA ARG A 146 -17.44 -22.33 -29.98
C ARG A 146 -17.34 -21.02 -30.77
N ILE A 147 -16.87 -21.07 -32.01
CA ILE A 147 -16.60 -19.89 -32.84
C ILE A 147 -17.91 -19.27 -33.34
N TYR A 148 -18.82 -20.11 -33.84
CA TYR A 148 -20.04 -19.68 -34.53
C TYR A 148 -21.31 -19.89 -33.70
N GLN A 149 -21.19 -20.35 -32.44
CA GLN A 149 -22.33 -20.62 -31.54
C GLN A 149 -23.36 -21.60 -32.14
N THR A 150 -22.90 -22.51 -32.99
CA THR A 150 -23.78 -23.45 -33.69
C THR A 150 -24.19 -24.61 -32.78
N ASP A 151 -25.45 -25.02 -32.87
CA ASP A 151 -25.91 -26.24 -32.22
C ASP A 151 -25.41 -27.48 -32.99
N ILE A 152 -24.51 -28.22 -32.37
CA ILE A 152 -23.90 -29.43 -32.93
C ILE A 152 -24.51 -30.73 -32.38
N THR A 153 -25.52 -30.65 -31.52
CA THR A 153 -26.17 -31.85 -30.94
C THR A 153 -26.76 -32.77 -32.01
N GLN A 154 -27.12 -32.22 -33.18
CA GLN A 154 -27.67 -32.99 -34.29
C GLN A 154 -26.61 -33.57 -35.24
N CYS A 155 -25.32 -33.22 -35.07
CA CYS A 155 -24.26 -33.76 -35.91
C CYS A 155 -24.14 -35.28 -35.74
N SER A 156 -24.01 -35.99 -36.85
CA SER A 156 -23.89 -37.46 -36.86
C SER A 156 -22.68 -37.95 -36.06
N CYS A 157 -21.58 -37.19 -36.06
CA CYS A 157 -20.40 -37.46 -35.24
C CYS A 157 -20.66 -37.29 -33.74
N VAL A 158 -21.50 -36.33 -33.33
CA VAL A 158 -21.91 -36.10 -31.94
C VAL A 158 -22.86 -37.18 -31.44
N LYS A 159 -23.81 -37.64 -32.27
CA LYS A 159 -24.68 -38.79 -31.91
C LYS A 159 -23.87 -40.07 -31.66
N LYS A 160 -22.88 -40.36 -32.50
CA LYS A 160 -21.94 -41.49 -32.29
C LYS A 160 -21.13 -41.34 -31.00
N LEU A 161 -20.76 -40.12 -30.64
CA LEU A 161 -20.10 -39.83 -29.37
C LEU A 161 -21.04 -40.10 -28.19
N GLU A 162 -22.27 -39.60 -28.23
CA GLU A 162 -23.29 -39.81 -27.20
C GLU A 162 -23.52 -41.29 -26.90
N GLU A 163 -23.69 -42.12 -27.93
CA GLU A 163 -23.84 -43.58 -27.78
C GLU A 163 -22.69 -44.26 -27.02
N ILE A 164 -21.46 -43.73 -27.13
CA ILE A 164 -20.29 -44.25 -26.42
C ILE A 164 -20.20 -43.69 -25.00
N LEU A 165 -20.55 -42.43 -24.80
CA LEU A 165 -20.55 -41.77 -23.50
C LEU A 165 -21.64 -42.34 -22.58
N GLU A 166 -22.82 -42.65 -23.12
CA GLU A 166 -23.91 -43.28 -22.36
C GLU A 166 -23.49 -44.60 -21.72
N LYS A 167 -22.65 -45.39 -22.39
CA LYS A 167 -22.12 -46.67 -21.85
C LYS A 167 -21.26 -46.50 -20.60
N VAL A 168 -20.77 -45.29 -20.34
CA VAL A 168 -19.99 -44.94 -19.15
C VAL A 168 -20.73 -43.95 -18.25
N GLY A 169 -22.04 -43.75 -18.47
CA GLY A 169 -22.88 -42.87 -17.67
C GLY A 169 -22.54 -41.38 -17.83
N MET A 170 -22.00 -40.99 -18.98
CA MET A 170 -21.58 -39.61 -19.25
C MET A 170 -22.45 -39.02 -20.37
N SER A 171 -22.79 -37.74 -20.26
CA SER A 171 -23.52 -37.01 -21.31
C SER A 171 -22.56 -36.29 -22.25
N PHE A 172 -23.04 -35.90 -23.44
CA PHE A 172 -22.29 -35.01 -24.32
C PHE A 172 -21.93 -33.68 -23.64
N LYS A 173 -22.80 -33.18 -22.77
CA LYS A 173 -22.54 -31.96 -21.98
C LYS A 173 -21.34 -32.13 -21.04
N ASP A 174 -21.23 -33.28 -20.39
CA ASP A 174 -20.08 -33.59 -19.52
C ASP A 174 -18.79 -33.68 -20.33
N PHE A 175 -18.82 -34.33 -21.49
CA PHE A 175 -17.68 -34.37 -22.40
C PHE A 175 -17.27 -32.99 -22.89
N LYS A 176 -18.24 -32.16 -23.31
CA LYS A 176 -18.00 -30.79 -23.75
C LYS A 176 -17.28 -29.98 -22.68
N LEU A 177 -17.71 -30.09 -21.42
CA LEU A 177 -17.07 -29.44 -20.29
C LEU A 177 -15.61 -29.90 -20.11
N LEU A 178 -15.33 -31.21 -20.20
CA LEU A 178 -13.97 -31.75 -20.11
C LEU A 178 -13.09 -31.28 -21.27
N PHE A 179 -13.64 -31.23 -22.48
CA PHE A 179 -12.94 -30.78 -23.68
C PHE A 179 -12.54 -29.31 -23.59
N GLU A 180 -13.47 -28.44 -23.20
CA GLU A 180 -13.24 -27.02 -22.97
C GLU A 180 -12.24 -26.77 -21.84
N THR A 181 -12.36 -27.52 -20.73
CA THR A 181 -11.42 -27.44 -19.59
C THR A 181 -9.99 -27.75 -20.02
N LYS A 182 -9.79 -28.74 -20.90
CA LYS A 182 -8.47 -29.05 -21.46
C LYS A 182 -7.94 -27.94 -22.37
N GLN A 183 -8.78 -27.30 -23.19
CA GLN A 183 -8.37 -26.17 -24.02
C GLN A 183 -7.98 -24.96 -23.15
N LEU A 184 -8.79 -24.61 -22.15
CA LEU A 184 -8.49 -23.54 -21.18
C LEU A 184 -7.20 -23.80 -20.40
N SER A 185 -6.93 -25.06 -20.04
CA SER A 185 -5.63 -25.44 -19.47
C SER A 185 -4.50 -25.15 -20.45
N ASN A 186 -4.65 -25.52 -21.72
CA ASN A 186 -3.59 -25.29 -22.69
C ASN A 186 -3.33 -23.79 -22.89
N GLU A 187 -4.38 -22.97 -22.99
CA GLU A 187 -4.28 -21.50 -23.09
C GLU A 187 -3.66 -20.84 -21.86
N LYS A 188 -3.96 -21.34 -20.64
CA LYS A 188 -3.44 -20.79 -19.38
C LYS A 188 -1.99 -21.23 -19.06
N PHE A 189 -1.58 -22.43 -19.45
CA PHE A 189 -0.27 -22.99 -19.09
C PHE A 189 0.75 -22.98 -20.23
N HIS A 190 0.33 -22.87 -21.48
CA HIS A 190 1.21 -22.66 -22.62
C HIS A 190 1.05 -21.22 -23.10
N LYS A 191 2.12 -20.43 -23.03
CA LYS A 191 2.16 -19.06 -23.56
C LYS A 191 1.65 -19.08 -25.01
N SER A 192 0.56 -18.34 -25.23
CA SER A 192 -0.08 -17.97 -26.50
C SER A 192 -0.34 -19.12 -27.49
N PRO A 193 -1.62 -19.39 -27.84
CA PRO A 193 -1.94 -20.00 -29.13
C PRO A 193 -1.38 -19.07 -30.22
N GLY A 194 -0.21 -19.38 -30.76
CA GLY A 194 0.48 -18.56 -31.77
C GLY A 194 1.92 -18.13 -31.46
N GLN A 195 2.58 -18.62 -30.40
CA GLN A 195 4.02 -18.39 -30.24
C GLN A 195 4.78 -19.02 -31.42
N THR A 196 5.48 -18.21 -32.21
CA THR A 196 6.29 -18.70 -33.35
C THR A 196 7.61 -19.30 -32.85
N ILE A 197 8.29 -20.09 -33.70
CA ILE A 197 9.63 -20.60 -33.39
C ILE A 197 10.60 -19.44 -33.07
N LYS A 198 10.44 -18.31 -33.77
CA LYS A 198 11.24 -17.10 -33.54
C LYS A 198 10.99 -16.50 -32.16
N ASP A 199 9.74 -16.39 -31.74
CA ASP A 199 9.38 -15.86 -30.41
C ASP A 199 9.88 -16.76 -29.27
N ALA A 200 9.86 -18.08 -29.46
CA ALA A 200 10.38 -19.05 -28.50
C ALA A 200 11.91 -18.99 -28.40
N LYS A 201 12.59 -18.80 -29.53
CA LYS A 201 14.05 -18.64 -29.60
C LYS A 201 14.51 -17.32 -28.98
N GLU A 202 13.83 -16.21 -29.25
CA GLU A 202 14.13 -14.91 -28.64
C GLU A 202 13.94 -14.94 -27.12
N GLN A 203 12.90 -15.59 -26.60
CA GLN A 203 12.75 -15.76 -25.15
C GLN A 203 13.88 -16.60 -24.54
N LEU A 204 14.25 -17.73 -25.16
CA LEU A 204 15.34 -18.56 -24.69
C LEU A 204 16.69 -17.81 -24.62
N LEU A 205 16.93 -16.87 -25.55
CA LEU A 205 18.16 -16.10 -25.60
C LEU A 205 18.17 -14.88 -24.66
N ASN A 206 17.00 -14.30 -24.39
CA ASN A 206 16.85 -13.08 -23.58
C ASN A 206 16.66 -13.35 -22.08
N ASP A 207 16.14 -14.52 -21.72
CA ASP A 207 15.93 -14.89 -20.31
C ASP A 207 17.25 -15.27 -19.63
N SER A 208 17.41 -14.88 -18.36
CA SER A 208 18.56 -15.30 -17.54
C SER A 208 18.28 -16.66 -16.89
N PHE A 209 19.14 -17.64 -17.11
CA PHE A 209 18.99 -18.97 -16.53
C PHE A 209 20.13 -19.32 -15.57
N PRO A 210 19.89 -20.21 -14.58
CA PRO A 210 20.94 -20.74 -13.72
C PRO A 210 22.04 -21.45 -14.52
N GLU A 211 23.29 -21.33 -14.09
CA GLU A 211 24.47 -21.88 -14.80
C GLU A 211 24.38 -23.40 -15.02
N GLU A 212 23.72 -24.10 -14.10
CA GLU A 212 23.44 -25.55 -14.15
C GLU A 212 22.61 -25.97 -15.37
N GLN A 213 21.85 -25.04 -15.97
CA GLN A 213 20.95 -25.29 -17.11
C GLN A 213 21.58 -24.89 -18.45
N LYS A 214 22.81 -24.38 -18.48
CA LYS A 214 23.48 -23.87 -19.69
C LYS A 214 23.65 -24.92 -20.79
N ASN A 215 23.84 -26.18 -20.42
CA ASN A 215 23.91 -27.30 -21.36
C ASN A 215 22.56 -27.56 -22.04
N LEU A 216 21.47 -27.42 -21.29
CA LEU A 216 20.10 -27.57 -21.82
C LEU A 216 19.79 -26.44 -22.79
N ILE A 217 20.13 -25.19 -22.45
CA ILE A 217 19.96 -24.03 -23.35
C ILE A 217 20.74 -24.23 -24.64
N THR A 218 22.01 -24.62 -24.54
CA THR A 218 22.85 -24.90 -25.71
C THR A 218 22.21 -25.95 -26.62
N SER A 219 21.56 -26.96 -26.04
CA SER A 219 20.89 -28.03 -26.78
C SER A 219 19.57 -27.54 -27.41
N LEU A 220 18.81 -26.69 -26.71
CA LEU A 220 17.58 -26.08 -27.22
C LEU A 220 17.86 -25.05 -28.32
N THR A 221 18.95 -24.29 -28.24
CA THR A 221 19.39 -23.40 -29.33
C THR A 221 19.73 -24.20 -30.60
N LYS A 222 20.39 -25.36 -30.46
CA LYS A 222 20.65 -26.27 -31.58
C LYS A 222 19.36 -26.84 -32.17
N LEU A 223 18.39 -27.20 -31.32
CA LEU A 223 17.05 -27.63 -31.75
C LEU A 223 16.38 -26.54 -32.60
N PHE A 224 16.34 -25.29 -32.13
CA PHE A 224 15.72 -24.19 -32.88
C PHE A 224 16.41 -23.92 -34.22
N ASN A 225 17.75 -23.96 -34.26
CA ASN A 225 18.48 -23.81 -35.52
C ASN A 225 18.20 -24.97 -36.50
N ALA A 226 18.08 -26.21 -36.00
CA ALA A 226 17.75 -27.35 -36.85
C ALA A 226 16.34 -27.23 -37.43
N LEU A 227 15.36 -26.78 -36.62
CA LEU A 227 13.98 -26.56 -37.06
C LEU A 227 13.88 -25.45 -38.12
N GLU A 228 14.66 -24.37 -37.99
CA GLU A 228 14.76 -23.31 -39.03
C GLU A 228 15.34 -23.83 -40.36
N ILE A 229 16.26 -24.79 -40.32
CA ILE A 229 16.85 -25.40 -41.52
C ILE A 229 15.88 -26.39 -42.17
N TRP A 230 15.10 -27.14 -41.37
CA TRP A 230 14.28 -28.25 -41.86
C TRP A 230 12.88 -27.86 -42.33
N ASP A 231 12.33 -26.73 -41.86
CA ASP A 231 11.06 -26.19 -42.38
C ASP A 231 11.17 -24.68 -42.58
N PRO A 232 11.64 -24.21 -43.76
CA PRO A 232 11.87 -22.79 -44.04
C PRO A 232 10.58 -21.98 -44.25
N ARG A 233 9.41 -22.50 -43.86
CA ARG A 233 8.09 -21.84 -43.99
C ARG A 233 7.67 -21.03 -42.76
N HIS A 234 8.62 -20.66 -41.91
CA HIS A 234 8.42 -19.65 -40.86
C HIS A 234 8.72 -18.23 -41.37
#